data_AF-A0A972BXA4-F1
#
_entry.id   AF-A0A972BXA4-F1
#
_cell.length_a   1.000
_cell.length_b   1.000
_cell.length_c   1.000
_cell.angle_alpha   90.00
_cell.angle_beta   90.00
_cell.angle_gamma   90.00
#
_symmetry.space_group_name_H-M   'P 1'
#
loop_
_entity.id
_entity.type
_entity.pdbx_description
1 polymer ?
#
loop_
_entity_poly.entity_id
_entity_poly.type
_entity_poly.pdbx_seq_one_letter_code
_entity_poly.pdbx_strand_id
1 'polypeptide(L)' 'MYNQFSLVEDEVVEESRTEDLGTLIEQARQEWLSAKAYFDSVDDPDLVDYAVYSVEAAERKYMYLLKKAKGSLETS' A
#
# COMPACT_ATOMS: atom_id res chain seq x y z
N MET A 1 9.08 -18.43 -47.29
CA MET A 1 7.66 -18.82 -47.12
C MET A 1 7.08 -18.00 -45.99
N TYR A 2 5.95 -17.38 -46.26
CA TYR A 2 5.06 -16.55 -45.44
C TYR A 2 5.40 -16.25 -43.98
N ASN A 3 5.52 -14.95 -43.73
CA ASN A 3 5.15 -14.30 -42.48
C ASN A 3 3.64 -14.55 -42.22
N GLN A 4 3.29 -15.16 -41.09
CA GLN A 4 1.92 -15.36 -40.64
C GLN A 4 1.85 -15.11 -39.13
N PHE A 5 1.52 -13.86 -38.78
CA PHE A 5 0.59 -13.45 -37.74
C PHE A 5 0.19 -14.48 -36.66
N SER A 6 0.59 -14.21 -35.43
CA SER A 6 -0.29 -14.17 -34.26
C SER A 6 0.28 -13.04 -33.38
N LEU A 7 -0.15 -11.79 -33.54
CA LEU A 7 -1.22 -11.20 -32.73
C LEU A 7 -1.36 -11.91 -31.38
N VAL A 8 -0.43 -11.59 -30.49
CA VAL A 8 -0.85 -11.30 -29.13
C VAL A 8 -0.41 -9.87 -28.91
N GLU A 9 -1.35 -8.97 -29.13
CA GLU A 9 -1.32 -7.66 -28.50
C GLU A 9 -1.21 -7.98 -27.01
N ASP A 10 0.00 -7.92 -26.46
CA ASP A 10 0.13 -7.74 -25.02
C ASP A 10 -0.40 -6.34 -24.76
N GLU A 11 -1.72 -6.34 -24.60
CA GLU A 11 -2.52 -5.32 -23.97
C GLU A 11 -1.70 -4.82 -22.79
N VAL A 12 -1.09 -3.66 -22.95
CA VAL A 12 -0.50 -2.92 -21.85
C VAL A 12 -1.67 -2.60 -20.94
N VAL A 13 -1.87 -3.47 -19.95
CA VAL A 13 -2.89 -3.34 -18.92
C VAL A 13 -2.56 -2.07 -18.13
N GLU A 14 -3.06 -0.94 -18.61
CA GLU A 14 -3.20 0.33 -17.91
C GLU A 14 -4.35 0.19 -16.91
N GLU A 15 -4.25 -0.75 -15.96
CA GLU A 15 -5.17 -0.82 -14.82
C GLU A 15 -4.44 -0.49 -13.54
N SER A 16 -4.50 0.77 -13.11
CA SER A 16 -4.60 1.12 -11.67
C SER A 16 -4.87 2.61 -11.43
N ARG A 17 -5.65 3.29 -12.29
CA ARG A 17 -5.87 4.74 -12.08
C ARG A 17 -6.84 5.13 -10.97
N THR A 18 -7.44 4.18 -10.25
CA THR A 18 -8.21 4.49 -9.04
C THR A 18 -8.29 3.27 -8.12
N GLU A 19 -7.27 3.05 -7.28
CA GLU A 19 -7.48 2.21 -6.10
C GLU A 19 -8.55 2.90 -5.22
N ASP A 20 -9.61 2.16 -4.87
CA ASP A 20 -10.65 2.67 -3.96
C ASP A 20 -10.01 3.08 -2.62
N LEU A 21 -10.49 4.20 -2.06
CA LEU A 21 -9.97 4.72 -0.80
C LEU A 21 -10.13 3.70 0.34
N GLY A 22 -11.18 2.88 0.30
CA GLY A 22 -11.37 1.77 1.23
C GLY A 22 -10.23 0.73 1.14
N THR A 23 -9.86 0.33 -0.07
CA THR A 23 -8.74 -0.57 -0.33
C THR A 23 -7.41 0.01 0.17
N LEU A 24 -7.15 1.29 -0.09
CA LEU A 24 -5.94 1.97 0.39
C LEU A 24 -5.86 2.01 1.92
N ILE A 25 -6.99 2.24 2.60
CA ILE A 25 -7.07 2.23 4.06
C ILE A 25 -6.75 0.84 4.60
N GLU A 26 -7.33 -0.21 4.02
CA GLU A 26 -7.08 -1.58 4.48
C GLU A 26 -5.63 -2.00 4.22
N GLN A 27 -5.06 -1.68 3.06
CA GLN A 27 -3.65 -1.90 2.78
C GLN A 27 -2.75 -1.20 3.81
N ALA A 28 -2.99 0.09 4.09
CA ALA A 28 -2.22 0.82 5.09
C ALA A 28 -2.39 0.24 6.51
N ARG A 29 -3.56 -0.30 6.83
CA ARG A 29 -3.79 -1.01 8.10
C ARG A 29 -2.95 -2.30 8.18
N GLN A 30 -2.91 -3.08 7.11
CA GLN A 30 -2.11 -4.31 7.05
C GLN A 30 -0.61 -4.03 7.10
N GLU A 31 -0.15 -2.99 6.40
CA GLU A 31 1.23 -2.50 6.49
C GLU A 31 1.59 -2.13 7.94
N TRP A 32 0.71 -1.40 8.63
CA TRP A 32 0.95 -1.01 10.02
C TRP A 32 1.01 -2.21 10.97
N LEU A 33 0.11 -3.18 10.82
CA LEU A 33 0.14 -4.40 11.61
C LEU A 33 1.40 -5.24 11.35
N SER A 34 1.81 -5.33 10.09
CA SER A 34 3.03 -6.05 9.69
C SER A 34 4.28 -5.38 10.24
N ALA A 35 4.35 -4.05 10.19
CA ALA A 35 5.46 -3.29 10.77
C ALA A 35 5.55 -3.48 12.30
N LYS A 36 4.41 -3.51 13.00
CA LYS A 36 4.39 -3.81 14.44
C LYS A 36 4.89 -5.22 14.72
N ALA A 37 4.39 -6.21 13.99
CA ALA A 37 4.83 -7.59 14.15
C ALA A 37 6.34 -7.73 13.89
N TYR A 38 6.87 -7.02 12.89
CA TYR A 38 8.30 -6.97 12.62
C TYR A 38 9.07 -6.34 13.80
N PHE A 39 8.64 -5.18 14.29
CA PHE A 39 9.23 -4.51 15.45
C PHE A 39 9.20 -5.38 16.71
N ASP A 40 8.12 -6.12 16.96
CA ASP A 40 8.01 -7.02 18.11
C ASP A 40 8.94 -8.24 17.98
N SER A 41 9.34 -8.59 16.76
CA SER A 41 10.17 -9.77 16.45
C SER A 41 11.65 -9.47 16.21
N VAL A 42 12.02 -8.20 15.96
CA VAL A 42 13.39 -7.83 15.58
C VAL A 42 14.31 -7.93 16.80
N ASP A 43 15.40 -8.69 16.65
CA ASP A 43 16.44 -8.88 17.66
C ASP A 43 17.79 -8.30 17.23
N ASP A 44 17.95 -7.97 15.94
CA ASP A 44 19.11 -7.30 15.38
C ASP A 44 19.13 -5.80 15.78
N PRO A 45 20.09 -5.35 16.61
CA PRO A 45 20.19 -3.96 17.05
C PRO A 45 20.30 -2.96 15.90
N ASP A 46 20.90 -3.35 14.76
CA ASP A 46 21.08 -2.48 13.60
C ASP A 46 19.76 -2.29 12.82
N LEU A 47 18.75 -3.14 13.09
CA LEU A 47 17.44 -3.11 12.43
C LEU A 47 16.32 -2.56 13.32
N VAL A 48 16.55 -2.38 14.62
CA VAL A 48 15.54 -1.85 15.57
C VAL A 48 15.08 -0.46 15.14
N ASP A 49 16.01 0.44 14.82
CA ASP A 49 15.66 1.80 14.39
C ASP A 49 14.81 1.76 13.11
N TYR A 50 15.19 0.93 12.14
CA TYR A 50 14.41 0.73 10.93
C TYR A 50 12.99 0.23 11.24
N ALA A 51 12.84 -0.70 12.18
CA ALA A 51 11.54 -1.21 12.61
C ALA A 51 10.68 -0.10 13.25
N VAL A 52 11.27 0.75 14.11
CA VAL A 52 10.59 1.92 14.70
C VAL A 52 10.10 2.87 13.62
N TYR A 53 10.98 3.29 12.71
CA TYR A 53 10.62 4.20 11.61
C TYR A 53 9.51 3.63 10.74
N SER A 54 9.55 2.32 10.48
CA SER A 54 8.55 1.62 9.66
C SER A 54 7.17 1.63 10.31
N VAL A 55 7.10 1.36 11.63
CA VAL A 55 5.84 1.42 12.40
C VAL A 55 5.25 2.84 12.36
N GLU A 56 6.06 3.86 12.63
CA GLU A 56 5.59 5.24 12.64
C GLU A 56 5.11 5.70 11.25
N ALA A 57 5.85 5.35 10.19
CA ALA A 57 5.50 5.72 8.83
C ALA A 57 4.16 5.09 8.41
N ALA A 58 3.98 3.80 8.68
CA ALA A 58 2.75 3.08 8.36
C ALA A 58 1.56 3.61 9.18
N GLU A 59 1.75 3.93 10.47
CA GLU A 59 0.73 4.55 11.31
C GLU A 59 0.28 5.90 10.74
N ARG A 60 1.23 6.78 10.41
CA ARG A 60 0.94 8.11 9.87
C ARG A 60 0.18 8.01 8.54
N LYS A 61 0.56 7.08 7.66
CA LYS A 61 -0.13 6.80 6.39
C LYS A 61 -1.58 6.36 6.62
N TYR A 62 -1.79 5.37 7.49
CA TYR A 62 -3.13 4.87 7.83
C TYR A 62 -4.02 5.98 8.41
N MET A 63 -3.50 6.75 9.36
CA MET A 63 -4.23 7.85 9.99
C MET A 63 -4.58 8.97 9.00
N TYR A 64 -3.69 9.29 8.07
CA TYR A 64 -3.97 10.24 6.99
C TYR A 64 -5.13 9.75 6.10
N LEU A 65 -5.12 8.49 5.68
CA LEU A 65 -6.17 7.94 4.82
C LEU A 65 -7.52 7.89 5.54
N LEU A 66 -7.55 7.55 6.83
CA LEU A 66 -8.77 7.62 7.64
C LEU A 66 -9.32 9.05 7.72
N LYS A 67 -8.46 10.05 7.92
CA LYS A 67 -8.88 11.46 7.90
C LYS A 67 -9.41 11.87 6.54
N LYS A 68 -8.79 11.43 5.45
CA LYS A 68 -9.25 11.69 4.08
C LYS A 68 -10.64 11.11 3.83
N ALA A 69 -10.88 9.86 4.24
CA ALA A 69 -12.20 9.23 4.11
C ALA A 69 -13.27 9.94 4.94
N LYS A 70 -12.94 10.42 6.15
CA LYS A 70 -13.86 11.20 6.99
C LYS A 70 -14.13 12.59 6.42
N GLY A 71 -13.11 13.28 5.92
CA GLY A 71 -13.26 14.61 5.31
C GLY A 71 -14.12 14.58 4.03
N SER A 72 -14.09 13.47 3.29
CA SER A 72 -15.01 13.24 2.17
C SER A 72 -16.48 13.07 2.59
N LEU A 73 -16.78 12.86 3.87
CA LEU A 73 -18.15 12.76 4.39
C LEU A 73 -18.74 14.10 4.87
N GLU A 74 -17.91 15.12 5.11
CA GLU A 74 -18.36 16.43 5.63
C GLU A 74 -18.64 17.48 4.53
N THR A 75 -18.35 17.18 3.26
CA THR A 75 -18.50 18.11 2.12
C THR A 75 -19.55 17.69 1.10
N SER A 76 -20.44 16.74 1.40
CA SER A 76 -21.60 16.36 0.57
C SER A 76 -22.93 16.65 1.26
#